data_AF-A0A8U0A6F6-F1
#
_entry.id   AF-A0A8U0A6F6-F1
#
_cell.length_a   1.000
_cell.length_b   1.000
_cell.length_c   1.000
_cell.angle_alpha   90.00
_cell.angle_beta   90.00
_cell.angle_gamma   90.00
#
_symmetry.space_group_name_H-M   'P 1'
#
loop_
_entity.id
_entity.type
_entity.pdbx_description
1 polymer ?
#
loop_
_entity_poly.entity_id
_entity_poly.type
_entity_poly.pdbx_seq_one_letter_code
_entity_poly.pdbx_strand_id
1 'polypeptide(L)'
;MEFPSAETFTGVLPDFELPTFVDAHYTPQTPILEDPATVAENAIHDLPLNRVPQGGTIAIGLGSRGIHDIVPIASRIIETLHEAGYTPIVVPAMGSHGGATAEGQRRTLAELGLSADRLGCRIDASMETTVIGETPNGEPVHFATAALSADGIVVVNRVKPHTNFTGRFESGLVKMSTVGLGKQAGAQTIHNRALVTGYVETLERAFSVVREQTPLLGGVAVVENFEDRTAAVESLRATALPDGETSLLEHAAEQMPTLPYDDLDVLVVEKIGKDISGAGMDTNVIGRYQVLNAEDPETPDIDRIVVLGLTESTHGNGQGIGLADITTRSVVEQLDFDQMYTNALTSSSLSKARLPVVLPDEEHAVRAALSTVGPYDPETIRIAWIRSTDQLSSFHVSPVLADESPADVQTGGTATLRFDNGNVRFV
;
A
#
# COMPACT_ATOMS: atom_id res chain seq x y z
N MET A 1 -4.81 -1.23 -27.71
CA MET A 1 -3.81 -0.24 -28.14
C MET A 1 -2.83 -0.92 -29.09
N GLU A 2 -2.32 -0.20 -30.08
CA GLU A 2 -1.25 -0.70 -30.95
C GLU A 2 0.10 -0.27 -30.37
N PHE A 3 0.96 -1.24 -30.03
CA PHE A 3 2.32 -1.00 -29.54
C PHE A 3 3.35 -1.46 -30.59
N PRO A 4 4.54 -0.81 -30.65
CA PRO A 4 5.61 -1.20 -31.57
C PRO A 4 5.99 -2.69 -31.44
N SER A 5 6.37 -3.33 -32.55
CA SER A 5 6.89 -4.70 -32.54
C SER A 5 8.38 -4.74 -32.16
N ALA A 6 8.89 -5.93 -31.81
CA ALA A 6 10.33 -6.18 -31.59
C ALA A 6 11.23 -5.66 -32.73
N GLU A 7 10.79 -5.82 -33.98
CA GLU A 7 11.50 -5.31 -35.18
C GLU A 7 11.75 -3.80 -35.13
N THR A 8 10.90 -3.03 -34.44
CA THR A 8 11.10 -1.57 -34.29
C THR A 8 12.36 -1.26 -33.47
N PHE A 9 12.74 -2.15 -32.56
CA PHE A 9 13.82 -1.93 -31.60
C PHE A 9 15.13 -2.63 -31.96
N THR A 10 15.12 -3.56 -32.93
CA THR A 10 16.29 -4.34 -33.38
C THR A 10 17.49 -3.49 -33.85
N GLY A 11 17.27 -2.20 -34.20
CA GLY A 11 18.33 -1.26 -34.55
C GLY A 11 18.47 -0.05 -33.61
N VAL A 12 17.63 0.04 -32.58
CA VAL A 12 17.63 1.16 -31.62
C VAL A 12 18.25 0.73 -30.29
N LEU A 13 17.96 -0.50 -29.84
CA LEU A 13 18.56 -1.06 -28.65
C LEU A 13 19.90 -1.71 -29.02
N PRO A 14 21.02 -1.31 -28.39
CA PRO A 14 22.31 -1.90 -28.67
C PRO A 14 22.36 -3.36 -28.22
N ASP A 15 23.06 -4.19 -28.99
CA ASP A 15 23.41 -5.54 -28.58
C ASP A 15 24.69 -5.48 -27.73
N PHE A 16 24.55 -5.78 -26.45
CA PHE A 16 25.63 -5.80 -25.46
C PHE A 16 25.47 -7.00 -24.53
N GLU A 17 26.58 -7.37 -23.90
CA GLU A 17 26.61 -8.41 -22.87
C GLU A 17 25.87 -7.94 -21.62
N LEU A 18 24.92 -8.75 -21.15
CA LEU A 18 24.14 -8.50 -19.93
C LEU A 18 25.01 -8.75 -18.71
N PRO A 19 24.75 -8.07 -17.57
CA PRO A 19 25.52 -8.33 -16.36
C PRO A 19 25.20 -9.74 -15.83
N THR A 20 26.18 -10.36 -15.18
CA THR A 20 25.90 -11.49 -14.27
C THR A 20 25.19 -10.98 -13.02
N PHE A 21 24.52 -11.86 -12.30
CA PHE A 21 23.87 -11.54 -11.03
C PHE A 21 24.39 -12.40 -9.90
N VAL A 22 24.18 -11.94 -8.67
CA VAL A 22 24.47 -12.65 -7.43
C VAL A 22 23.18 -12.70 -6.62
N ASP A 23 22.87 -13.87 -6.07
CA ASP A 23 21.77 -14.04 -5.13
C ASP A 23 22.08 -13.29 -3.84
N ALA A 24 21.13 -12.49 -3.38
CA ALA A 24 21.22 -11.75 -2.13
C ALA A 24 20.06 -12.13 -1.21
N HIS A 25 20.39 -12.36 0.06
CA HIS A 25 19.46 -12.63 1.14
C HIS A 25 19.57 -11.55 2.21
N TYR A 26 18.51 -10.77 2.40
CA TYR A 26 18.47 -9.68 3.36
C TYR A 26 17.68 -10.10 4.60
N THR A 27 18.35 -10.13 5.76
CA THR A 27 17.77 -10.57 7.03
C THR A 27 17.97 -9.51 8.11
N PRO A 28 17.19 -8.41 8.08
CA PRO A 28 17.22 -7.44 9.16
C PRO A 28 16.58 -8.01 10.44
N GLN A 29 16.66 -7.29 11.56
CA GLN A 29 15.99 -7.69 12.78
C GLN A 29 14.46 -7.54 12.65
N THR A 30 13.74 -8.65 12.78
CA THR A 30 12.28 -8.72 12.60
C THR A 30 11.54 -9.19 13.86
N PRO A 31 11.18 -8.31 14.81
CA PRO A 31 10.26 -8.64 15.90
C PRO A 31 8.93 -9.20 15.36
N ILE A 32 8.45 -10.29 15.97
CA ILE A 32 7.18 -10.93 15.62
C ILE A 32 6.34 -11.07 16.89
N LEU A 33 5.05 -10.73 16.80
CA LEU A 33 4.06 -10.99 17.82
C LEU A 33 3.49 -12.40 17.63
N GLU A 34 3.66 -13.27 18.63
CA GLU A 34 3.28 -14.68 18.52
C GLU A 34 1.76 -14.92 18.41
N ASP A 35 0.96 -14.13 19.12
CA ASP A 35 -0.51 -14.25 19.12
C ASP A 35 -1.21 -12.89 18.95
N PRO A 36 -1.27 -12.36 17.72
CA PRO A 36 -1.93 -11.10 17.44
C PRO A 36 -3.43 -11.08 17.77
N ALA A 37 -4.11 -12.23 17.69
CA ALA A 37 -5.54 -12.32 17.95
C ALA A 37 -5.85 -12.09 19.44
N THR A 38 -5.13 -12.75 20.34
CA THR A 38 -5.28 -12.55 21.78
C THR A 38 -4.90 -11.12 22.21
N VAL A 39 -3.90 -10.51 21.57
CA VAL A 39 -3.60 -9.09 21.82
C VAL A 39 -4.72 -8.18 21.32
N ALA A 40 -5.32 -8.47 20.16
CA ALA A 40 -6.46 -7.72 19.63
C ALA A 40 -7.71 -7.83 20.53
N GLU A 41 -7.95 -8.99 21.16
CA GLU A 41 -8.99 -9.20 22.17
C GLU A 41 -8.80 -8.26 23.38
N ASN A 42 -7.58 -8.15 23.90
CA ASN A 42 -7.30 -7.21 24.98
C ASN A 42 -7.45 -5.75 24.52
N ALA A 43 -6.97 -5.44 23.32
CA ALA A 43 -7.04 -4.10 22.72
C ALA A 43 -8.50 -3.62 22.56
N ILE A 44 -9.43 -4.50 22.16
CA ILE A 44 -10.85 -4.09 22.04
C ILE A 44 -11.48 -3.79 23.40
N HIS A 45 -11.06 -4.45 24.48
CA HIS A 45 -11.54 -4.18 25.84
C HIS A 45 -11.04 -2.84 26.41
N ASP A 46 -9.90 -2.33 25.93
CA ASP A 46 -9.34 -1.04 26.35
C ASP A 46 -10.07 0.18 25.75
N LEU A 47 -10.85 -0.05 24.68
CA LEU A 47 -11.72 0.97 24.09
C LEU A 47 -12.94 1.25 24.99
N PRO A 48 -13.53 2.46 24.92
CA PRO A 48 -14.63 2.86 25.80
C PRO A 48 -15.98 2.24 25.39
N LEU A 49 -16.08 0.90 25.40
CA LEU A 49 -17.28 0.15 25.05
C LEU A 49 -18.49 0.52 25.93
N ASN A 50 -18.24 0.99 27.15
CA ASN A 50 -19.27 1.49 28.07
C ASN A 50 -20.01 2.74 27.55
N ARG A 51 -19.54 3.39 26.48
CA ARG A 51 -20.27 4.46 25.78
C ARG A 51 -21.35 3.93 24.84
N VAL A 52 -21.29 2.65 24.49
CA VAL A 52 -22.27 1.95 23.66
C VAL A 52 -23.33 1.34 24.57
N PRO A 53 -24.64 1.53 24.30
CA PRO A 53 -25.69 0.85 25.04
C PRO A 53 -25.51 -0.67 24.99
N GLN A 54 -25.85 -1.38 26.08
CA GLN A 54 -25.83 -2.85 26.08
C GLN A 54 -26.75 -3.40 24.97
N GLY A 55 -26.27 -4.35 24.17
CA GLY A 55 -26.99 -4.84 22.99
C GLY A 55 -26.82 -3.95 21.75
N GLY A 56 -26.17 -2.80 21.88
CA GLY A 56 -25.97 -1.82 20.81
C GLY A 56 -25.13 -2.35 19.66
N THR A 57 -25.26 -1.70 18.51
CA THR A 57 -24.53 -2.05 17.29
C THR A 57 -23.17 -1.38 17.26
N ILE A 58 -22.11 -2.12 16.92
CA ILE A 58 -20.76 -1.56 16.74
C ILE A 58 -20.31 -1.76 15.30
N ALA A 59 -20.07 -0.66 14.59
CA ALA A 59 -19.50 -0.69 13.26
C ALA A 59 -17.97 -0.88 13.31
N ILE A 60 -17.47 -1.86 12.57
CA ILE A 60 -16.05 -2.20 12.46
C ILE A 60 -15.58 -1.83 11.06
N GLY A 61 -14.76 -0.76 10.99
CA GLY A 61 -14.15 -0.28 9.76
C GLY A 61 -12.98 -1.17 9.35
N LEU A 62 -13.12 -1.93 8.26
CA LEU A 62 -12.07 -2.79 7.70
C LEU A 62 -11.56 -2.28 6.34
N GLY A 63 -10.26 -2.42 6.12
CA GLY A 63 -9.54 -1.85 4.97
C GLY A 63 -9.34 -2.83 3.83
N SER A 64 -8.71 -2.33 2.75
CA SER A 64 -8.34 -3.15 1.58
C SER A 64 -6.91 -3.69 1.66
N ARG A 65 -6.24 -3.54 2.80
CA ARG A 65 -4.79 -3.81 2.92
C ARG A 65 -4.57 -5.28 3.20
N GLY A 66 -3.60 -5.89 2.51
CA GLY A 66 -3.08 -7.20 2.84
C GLY A 66 -2.26 -7.12 4.12
N ILE A 67 -2.93 -7.18 5.26
CA ILE A 67 -2.30 -7.29 6.58
C ILE A 67 -2.30 -8.78 6.92
N HIS A 68 -1.13 -9.36 7.21
CA HIS A 68 -0.90 -10.79 7.35
C HIS A 68 -1.90 -11.45 8.30
N ASP A 69 -2.09 -10.88 9.49
CA ASP A 69 -2.96 -11.44 10.53
C ASP A 69 -4.34 -10.76 10.59
N ILE A 70 -4.79 -10.08 9.52
CA ILE A 70 -6.06 -9.34 9.57
C ILE A 70 -7.27 -10.21 9.85
N VAL A 71 -7.29 -11.43 9.31
CA VAL A 71 -8.43 -12.32 9.50
C VAL A 71 -8.54 -12.80 10.94
N PRO A 72 -7.50 -13.39 11.56
CA PRO A 72 -7.57 -13.76 12.97
C PRO A 72 -7.81 -12.55 13.89
N ILE A 73 -7.20 -11.39 13.62
CA ILE A 73 -7.43 -10.15 14.38
C ILE A 73 -8.90 -9.71 14.29
N ALA A 74 -9.44 -9.55 13.07
CA ALA A 74 -10.80 -9.06 12.88
C ALA A 74 -11.84 -10.06 13.40
N SER A 75 -11.63 -11.36 13.19
CA SER A 75 -12.53 -12.41 13.68
C SER A 75 -12.59 -12.39 15.20
N ARG A 76 -11.42 -12.31 15.86
CA ARG A 76 -11.38 -12.27 17.33
C ARG A 76 -12.03 -11.00 17.89
N ILE A 77 -11.79 -9.83 17.31
CA ILE A 77 -12.48 -8.59 17.70
C ILE A 77 -14.01 -8.76 17.63
N ILE A 78 -14.51 -9.35 16.55
CA ILE A 78 -15.96 -9.56 16.34
C ILE A 78 -16.52 -10.55 17.37
N GLU A 79 -15.83 -11.67 17.61
CA GLU A 79 -16.20 -12.65 18.63
C GLU A 79 -16.27 -12.02 20.01
N THR A 80 -15.24 -11.27 20.42
CA THR A 80 -15.18 -10.60 21.72
C THR A 80 -16.33 -9.61 21.90
N LEU A 81 -16.69 -8.86 20.85
CA LEU A 81 -17.84 -7.95 20.91
C LEU A 81 -19.17 -8.69 21.02
N HIS A 82 -19.34 -9.81 20.32
CA HIS A 82 -20.52 -10.68 20.47
C HIS A 82 -20.62 -11.26 21.89
N GLU A 83 -19.51 -11.75 22.46
CA GLU A 83 -19.46 -12.30 23.82
C GLU A 83 -19.76 -11.24 24.90
N ALA A 84 -19.34 -10.00 24.67
CA ALA A 84 -19.71 -8.84 25.50
C ALA A 84 -21.18 -8.39 25.31
N GLY A 85 -21.91 -9.01 24.37
CA GLY A 85 -23.33 -8.77 24.13
C GLY A 85 -23.63 -7.59 23.22
N TYR A 86 -22.70 -7.19 22.35
CA TYR A 86 -22.91 -6.18 21.30
C TYR A 86 -23.25 -6.83 19.95
N THR A 87 -23.75 -6.03 19.02
CA THR A 87 -24.04 -6.46 17.63
C THR A 87 -23.00 -5.87 16.66
N PRO A 88 -21.89 -6.56 16.35
CA PRO A 88 -20.91 -6.10 15.39
C PRO A 88 -21.46 -6.11 13.95
N ILE A 89 -21.13 -5.07 13.18
CA ILE A 89 -21.31 -5.01 11.74
C ILE A 89 -20.02 -4.53 11.10
N VAL A 90 -19.63 -5.09 9.97
CA VAL A 90 -18.46 -4.60 9.22
C VAL A 90 -18.91 -3.54 8.22
N VAL A 91 -18.18 -2.42 8.19
CA VAL A 91 -18.33 -1.37 7.19
C VAL A 91 -17.00 -1.22 6.46
N PRO A 92 -16.91 -1.47 5.15
CA PRO A 92 -15.67 -1.29 4.43
C PRO A 92 -15.23 0.19 4.46
N ALA A 93 -14.03 0.45 4.97
CA ALA A 93 -13.45 1.77 5.16
C ALA A 93 -12.30 1.97 4.18
N MET A 94 -12.60 1.95 2.88
CA MET A 94 -11.57 1.84 1.82
C MET A 94 -11.53 3.03 0.86
N GLY A 95 -12.27 4.10 1.14
CA GLY A 95 -12.32 5.27 0.26
C GLY A 95 -12.84 4.91 -1.13
N SER A 96 -12.01 5.09 -2.16
CA SER A 96 -12.30 4.77 -3.57
C SER A 96 -11.90 3.36 -4.02
N HIS A 97 -11.32 2.53 -3.14
CA HIS A 97 -10.92 1.17 -3.51
C HIS A 97 -12.14 0.30 -3.84
N GLY A 98 -11.91 -0.81 -4.57
CA GLY A 98 -12.98 -1.63 -5.13
C GLY A 98 -13.76 -0.89 -6.23
N GLY A 99 -13.09 -0.02 -6.98
CA GLY A 99 -13.72 0.82 -8.02
C GLY A 99 -14.76 1.79 -7.49
N ALA A 100 -14.71 2.15 -6.21
CA ALA A 100 -15.72 2.98 -5.52
C ALA A 100 -17.16 2.42 -5.62
N THR A 101 -17.31 1.10 -5.69
CA THR A 101 -18.63 0.43 -5.72
C THR A 101 -18.83 -0.45 -4.49
N ALA A 102 -20.09 -0.64 -4.08
CA ALA A 102 -20.41 -1.55 -2.99
C ALA A 102 -19.95 -2.99 -3.28
N GLU A 103 -20.15 -3.45 -4.52
CA GLU A 103 -19.78 -4.80 -4.93
C GLU A 103 -18.27 -4.99 -4.96
N GLY A 104 -17.54 -4.05 -5.56
CA GLY A 104 -16.08 -4.10 -5.58
C GLY A 104 -15.49 -4.04 -4.18
N GLN A 105 -16.07 -3.26 -3.25
CA GLN A 105 -15.62 -3.25 -1.86
C GLN A 105 -15.84 -4.58 -1.13
N ARG A 106 -16.98 -5.26 -1.36
CA ARG A 106 -17.21 -6.61 -0.81
C ARG A 106 -16.22 -7.62 -1.37
N ARG A 107 -16.00 -7.60 -2.68
CA ARG A 107 -15.05 -8.50 -3.35
C ARG A 107 -13.65 -8.35 -2.79
N THR A 108 -13.16 -7.11 -2.63
CA THR A 108 -11.86 -6.83 -2.02
C THR A 108 -11.74 -7.40 -0.60
N LEU A 109 -12.76 -7.24 0.25
CA LEU A 109 -12.73 -7.87 1.58
C LEU A 109 -12.72 -9.40 1.51
N ALA A 110 -13.53 -9.99 0.61
CA ALA A 110 -13.61 -11.45 0.47
C ALA A 110 -12.26 -12.07 0.06
N GLU A 111 -11.50 -11.40 -0.80
CA GLU A 111 -10.15 -11.82 -1.22
C GLU A 111 -9.13 -11.79 -0.08
N LEU A 112 -9.28 -10.85 0.85
CA LEU A 112 -8.51 -10.81 2.10
C LEU A 112 -8.99 -11.86 3.12
N GLY A 113 -9.98 -12.68 2.78
CA GLY A 113 -10.60 -13.64 3.70
C GLY A 113 -11.57 -13.00 4.70
N LEU A 114 -12.00 -11.77 4.48
CA LEU A 114 -12.91 -11.00 5.34
C LEU A 114 -14.34 -11.04 4.79
N SER A 115 -14.88 -12.24 4.55
CA SER A 115 -16.27 -12.43 4.10
C SER A 115 -17.25 -12.46 5.27
N ALA A 116 -18.53 -12.15 5.00
CA ALA A 116 -19.57 -12.16 6.03
C ALA A 116 -19.71 -13.53 6.70
N ASP A 117 -19.62 -14.61 5.91
CA ASP A 117 -19.70 -15.99 6.42
C ASP A 117 -18.52 -16.33 7.33
N ARG A 118 -17.31 -15.89 6.98
CA ARG A 118 -16.10 -16.17 7.76
C ARG A 118 -16.03 -15.35 9.04
N LEU A 119 -16.47 -14.10 8.99
CA LEU A 119 -16.50 -13.19 10.13
C LEU A 119 -17.72 -13.40 11.04
N GLY A 120 -18.72 -14.17 10.60
CA GLY A 120 -19.95 -14.39 11.36
C GLY A 120 -20.77 -13.12 11.60
N CYS A 121 -20.60 -12.07 10.78
CA CYS A 121 -21.33 -10.81 10.91
C CYS A 121 -21.65 -10.17 9.55
N ARG A 122 -22.61 -9.25 9.54
CA ARG A 122 -23.07 -8.56 8.33
C ARG A 122 -22.01 -7.57 7.83
N ILE A 123 -21.76 -7.55 6.51
CA ILE A 123 -20.98 -6.51 5.84
C ILE A 123 -21.93 -5.50 5.16
N ASP A 124 -21.94 -4.26 5.62
CA ASP A 124 -22.61 -3.14 4.96
C ASP A 124 -21.63 -2.34 4.09
N ALA A 125 -21.56 -2.71 2.82
CA ALA A 125 -20.71 -2.08 1.83
C ALA A 125 -21.35 -0.90 1.09
N SER A 126 -22.45 -0.34 1.59
CA SER A 126 -23.07 0.83 0.95
C SER A 126 -22.05 1.97 0.81
N MET A 127 -22.11 2.66 -0.33
CA MET A 127 -21.21 3.78 -0.66
C MET A 127 -21.81 5.14 -0.27
N GLU A 128 -23.02 5.14 0.28
CA GLU A 128 -23.71 6.35 0.70
C GLU A 128 -22.97 7.03 1.86
N THR A 129 -22.85 8.35 1.77
CA THR A 129 -22.22 9.19 2.80
C THR A 129 -23.17 10.28 3.24
N THR A 130 -23.10 10.65 4.51
CA THR A 130 -23.68 11.86 5.07
C THR A 130 -22.57 12.88 5.33
N VAL A 131 -22.84 14.17 5.06
CA VAL A 131 -21.95 15.25 5.50
C VAL A 131 -22.23 15.51 6.97
N ILE A 132 -21.29 15.16 7.84
CA ILE A 132 -21.43 15.25 9.31
C ILE A 132 -21.04 16.63 9.86
N GLY A 133 -20.40 17.46 9.03
CA GLY A 133 -19.98 18.80 9.38
C GLY A 133 -19.02 19.36 8.33
N GLU A 134 -18.42 20.50 8.65
CA GLU A 134 -17.42 21.17 7.83
C GLU A 134 -16.14 21.38 8.65
N THR A 135 -14.98 21.33 8.00
CA THR A 135 -13.71 21.74 8.61
C THR A 135 -13.71 23.25 8.89
N PRO A 136 -12.77 23.80 9.68
CA PRO A 136 -12.64 25.24 9.86
C PRO A 136 -12.45 26.06 8.58
N ASN A 137 -12.04 25.43 7.47
CA ASN A 137 -11.87 26.06 6.17
C ASN A 137 -13.08 25.86 5.24
N GLY A 138 -14.16 25.23 5.72
CA GLY A 138 -15.40 25.02 4.98
C GLY A 138 -15.40 23.80 4.06
N GLU A 139 -14.47 22.85 4.23
CA GLU A 139 -14.53 21.61 3.47
C GLU A 139 -15.54 20.63 4.10
N PRO A 140 -16.45 20.02 3.30
CA PRO A 140 -17.42 19.07 3.83
C PRO A 140 -16.74 17.78 4.30
N VAL A 141 -17.07 17.34 5.51
CA VAL A 141 -16.61 16.06 6.06
C VAL A 141 -17.67 15.01 5.80
N HIS A 142 -17.40 14.14 4.83
CA HIS A 142 -18.26 13.00 4.50
C HIS A 142 -17.96 11.82 5.42
N PHE A 143 -19.00 11.06 5.76
CA PHE A 143 -18.87 9.84 6.56
C PHE A 143 -19.91 8.80 6.14
N ALA A 144 -19.55 7.53 6.17
CA ALA A 144 -20.39 6.42 5.72
C ALA A 144 -21.70 6.35 6.52
N THR A 145 -22.83 6.41 5.83
CA THR A 145 -24.16 6.36 6.48
C THR A 145 -24.36 5.05 7.25
N ALA A 146 -23.81 3.94 6.74
CA ALA A 146 -23.81 2.65 7.44
C ALA A 146 -23.09 2.68 8.80
N ALA A 147 -21.96 3.39 8.89
CA ALA A 147 -21.23 3.52 10.14
C ALA A 147 -21.94 4.47 11.13
N LEU A 148 -22.57 5.54 10.64
CA LEU A 148 -23.38 6.46 11.47
C LEU A 148 -24.64 5.81 12.04
N SER A 149 -25.10 4.71 11.44
CA SER A 149 -26.27 3.96 11.91
C SER A 149 -25.96 3.05 13.10
N ALA A 150 -24.68 2.92 13.49
CA ALA A 150 -24.25 2.15 14.65
C ALA A 150 -24.15 3.01 15.90
N ASP A 151 -24.25 2.39 17.08
CA ASP A 151 -24.14 3.04 18.38
C ASP A 151 -22.68 3.29 18.79
N GLY A 152 -21.74 2.59 18.17
CA GLY A 152 -20.30 2.76 18.34
C GLY A 152 -19.53 2.44 17.06
N ILE A 153 -18.38 3.07 16.86
CA ILE A 153 -17.51 2.82 15.70
C ILE A 153 -16.09 2.50 16.17
N VAL A 154 -15.50 1.45 15.59
CA VAL A 154 -14.10 1.06 15.75
C VAL A 154 -13.49 0.88 14.37
N VAL A 155 -12.27 1.34 14.14
CA VAL A 155 -11.52 1.07 12.89
C VAL A 155 -10.36 0.11 13.18
N VAL A 156 -10.08 -0.81 12.26
CA VAL A 156 -8.91 -1.71 12.35
C VAL A 156 -8.06 -1.47 11.12
N ASN A 157 -6.81 -1.09 11.31
CA ASN A 157 -5.91 -0.81 10.20
C ASN A 157 -4.43 -0.89 10.58
N ARG A 158 -3.58 -1.03 9.56
CA ARG A 158 -2.13 -0.94 9.69
C ARG A 158 -1.67 0.52 9.81
N VAL A 159 -0.78 0.78 10.76
CA VAL A 159 0.02 2.01 10.82
C VAL A 159 1.31 1.77 10.02
N LYS A 160 1.59 2.65 9.06
CA LYS A 160 2.76 2.53 8.16
C LYS A 160 3.09 3.90 7.55
N PRO A 161 4.37 4.18 7.23
CA PRO A 161 4.73 5.28 6.35
C PRO A 161 3.87 5.30 5.06
N HIS A 162 3.41 6.49 4.68
CA HIS A 162 2.50 6.70 3.57
C HIS A 162 3.25 7.03 2.30
N THR A 163 2.80 6.43 1.21
CA THR A 163 3.46 6.53 -0.11
C THR A 163 3.25 7.86 -0.87
N ASN A 164 2.88 8.94 -0.21
CA ASN A 164 2.56 10.23 -0.85
C ASN A 164 2.89 11.45 0.03
N PHE A 165 3.15 11.26 1.33
CA PHE A 165 3.43 12.36 2.25
C PHE A 165 4.09 11.81 3.50
N THR A 166 4.87 12.66 4.16
CA THR A 166 5.51 12.36 5.43
C THR A 166 4.94 13.27 6.53
N GLY A 167 4.80 12.77 7.75
CA GLY A 167 4.24 13.53 8.86
C GLY A 167 4.31 12.83 10.21
N ARG A 168 3.84 13.51 11.26
CA ARG A 168 3.76 12.93 12.62
C ARG A 168 2.77 11.77 12.75
N PHE A 169 1.86 11.65 11.80
CA PHE A 169 1.03 10.47 11.57
C PHE A 169 0.74 10.40 10.06
N GLU A 170 0.55 9.19 9.55
CA GLU A 170 0.53 8.94 8.10
C GLU A 170 -0.60 7.98 7.70
N SER A 171 -0.30 6.75 7.28
CA SER A 171 -1.33 5.70 7.17
C SER A 171 -1.62 5.15 8.56
N GLY A 172 -2.90 4.90 8.86
CA GLY A 172 -3.31 4.44 10.17
C GLY A 172 -4.81 4.65 10.42
N LEU A 173 -5.18 4.80 11.69
CA LEU A 173 -6.55 4.91 12.18
C LEU A 173 -7.19 6.24 11.83
N VAL A 174 -6.45 7.36 11.88
CA VAL A 174 -6.99 8.70 11.54
C VAL A 174 -7.37 8.75 10.07
N LYS A 175 -6.48 8.31 9.18
CA LYS A 175 -6.75 8.23 7.75
C LYS A 175 -7.89 7.25 7.45
N MET A 176 -7.94 6.11 8.15
CA MET A 176 -9.03 5.15 8.01
C MET A 176 -10.39 5.75 8.38
N SER A 177 -10.42 6.54 9.46
CA SER A 177 -11.63 7.19 9.96
C SER A 177 -12.11 8.33 9.04
N THR A 178 -11.20 9.06 8.42
CA THR A 178 -11.52 10.25 7.61
C THR A 178 -11.67 9.95 6.12
N VAL A 179 -10.68 9.25 5.52
CA VAL A 179 -10.66 8.88 4.10
C VAL A 179 -11.39 7.56 3.88
N GLY A 180 -11.10 6.55 4.72
CA GLY A 180 -11.65 5.21 4.57
C GLY A 180 -13.18 5.19 4.71
N LEU A 181 -13.67 5.62 5.87
CA LEU A 181 -15.10 5.78 6.16
C LEU A 181 -15.71 7.01 5.47
N GLY A 182 -14.91 7.94 4.95
CA GLY A 182 -15.38 9.01 4.07
C GLY A 182 -15.84 8.53 2.69
N LYS A 183 -15.61 7.26 2.34
CA LYS A 183 -15.89 6.68 1.02
C LYS A 183 -15.24 7.50 -0.10
N GLN A 184 -15.71 7.36 -1.34
CA GLN A 184 -15.12 8.06 -2.48
C GLN A 184 -15.26 9.59 -2.35
N ALA A 185 -16.41 10.09 -1.90
CA ALA A 185 -16.66 11.53 -1.76
C ALA A 185 -15.73 12.19 -0.73
N GLY A 186 -15.62 11.61 0.48
CA GLY A 186 -14.72 12.11 1.52
C GLY A 186 -13.25 11.98 1.15
N ALA A 187 -12.87 10.88 0.51
CA ALA A 187 -11.52 10.71 -0.02
C ALA A 187 -11.18 11.82 -1.03
N GLN A 188 -12.07 12.12 -1.97
CA GLN A 188 -11.86 13.17 -2.96
C GLN A 188 -11.70 14.55 -2.31
N THR A 189 -12.55 14.89 -1.33
CA THR A 189 -12.45 16.17 -0.61
C THR A 189 -11.10 16.31 0.08
N ILE A 190 -10.66 15.28 0.81
CA ILE A 190 -9.37 15.30 1.53
C ILE A 190 -8.21 15.40 0.54
N HIS A 191 -8.19 14.56 -0.50
CA HIS A 191 -7.09 14.56 -1.47
C HIS A 191 -6.98 15.89 -2.22
N ASN A 192 -8.09 16.52 -2.59
CA ASN A 192 -8.08 17.83 -3.24
C ASN A 192 -7.51 18.90 -2.30
N ARG A 193 -8.02 18.98 -1.07
CA ARG A 193 -7.57 19.98 -0.09
C ARG A 193 -6.10 19.81 0.30
N ALA A 194 -5.64 18.56 0.42
CA ALA A 194 -4.27 18.23 0.78
C ALA A 194 -3.23 18.73 -0.23
N LEU A 195 -3.60 18.95 -1.51
CA LEU A 195 -2.69 19.51 -2.51
C LEU A 195 -2.21 20.92 -2.19
N VAL A 196 -2.97 21.66 -1.40
CA VAL A 196 -2.66 23.07 -1.07
C VAL A 196 -2.35 23.23 0.41
N THR A 197 -3.01 22.47 1.28
CA THR A 197 -2.87 22.57 2.74
C THR A 197 -1.89 21.55 3.32
N GLY A 198 -1.53 20.51 2.56
CA GLY A 198 -0.79 19.35 3.07
C GLY A 198 -1.72 18.31 3.70
N TYR A 199 -1.28 17.05 3.71
CA TYR A 199 -2.09 15.92 4.17
C TYR A 199 -2.34 15.94 5.67
N VAL A 200 -1.30 16.16 6.48
CA VAL A 200 -1.38 16.12 7.95
C VAL A 200 -2.44 17.10 8.45
N GLU A 201 -2.30 18.38 8.13
CA GLU A 201 -3.23 19.43 8.56
C GLU A 201 -4.67 19.21 8.05
N THR A 202 -4.82 18.71 6.81
CA THR A 202 -6.15 18.38 6.24
C THR A 202 -6.81 17.23 7.01
N LEU A 203 -6.06 16.17 7.29
CA LEU A 203 -6.56 14.99 8.02
C LEU A 203 -6.90 15.33 9.47
N GLU A 204 -6.08 16.15 10.15
CA GLU A 204 -6.35 16.60 11.53
C GLU A 204 -7.66 17.37 11.65
N ARG A 205 -7.90 18.29 10.70
CA ARG A 205 -9.13 19.08 10.66
C ARG A 205 -10.34 18.20 10.41
N ALA A 206 -10.28 17.31 9.42
CA ALA A 206 -11.36 16.38 9.14
C ALA A 206 -11.62 15.43 10.32
N PHE A 207 -10.55 14.93 10.96
CA PHE A 207 -10.65 14.01 12.09
C PHE A 207 -11.26 14.68 13.33
N SER A 208 -10.97 15.95 13.56
CA SER A 208 -11.59 16.72 14.64
C SER A 208 -13.12 16.72 14.51
N VAL A 209 -13.64 16.95 13.30
CA VAL A 209 -15.08 16.87 13.01
C VAL A 209 -15.60 15.44 13.20
N VAL A 210 -14.89 14.42 12.68
CA VAL A 210 -15.28 13.01 12.87
C VAL A 210 -15.40 12.67 14.36
N ARG A 211 -14.41 13.04 15.17
CA ARG A 211 -14.38 12.75 16.60
C ARG A 211 -15.52 13.44 17.36
N GLU A 212 -15.94 14.62 16.94
CA GLU A 212 -17.01 15.39 17.58
C GLU A 212 -18.42 14.95 17.14
N GLN A 213 -18.57 14.54 15.88
CA GLN A 213 -19.89 14.33 15.26
C GLN A 213 -20.26 12.85 15.11
N THR A 214 -19.39 11.91 15.49
CA THR A 214 -19.63 10.47 15.35
C THR A 214 -19.39 9.71 16.67
N PRO A 215 -20.00 8.53 16.86
CA PRO A 215 -19.75 7.68 18.03
C PRO A 215 -18.43 6.89 17.90
N LEU A 216 -17.37 7.50 17.38
CA LEU A 216 -16.06 6.87 17.25
C LEU A 216 -15.46 6.58 18.63
N LEU A 217 -15.23 5.31 18.92
CA LEU A 217 -14.62 4.85 20.16
C LEU A 217 -13.10 4.91 20.08
N GLY A 218 -12.55 4.62 18.89
CA GLY A 218 -11.12 4.52 18.64
C GLY A 218 -10.83 3.52 17.52
N GLY A 219 -9.68 2.87 17.59
CA GLY A 219 -9.31 1.81 16.66
C GLY A 219 -8.24 0.87 17.21
N VAL A 220 -8.05 -0.22 16.48
CA VAL A 220 -6.98 -1.21 16.70
C VAL A 220 -5.96 -1.03 15.58
N ALA A 221 -4.79 -0.52 15.96
CA ALA A 221 -3.64 -0.33 15.09
C ALA A 221 -2.82 -1.62 15.03
N VAL A 222 -2.38 -1.96 13.83
CA VAL A 222 -1.46 -3.08 13.57
C VAL A 222 -0.16 -2.51 13.02
N VAL A 223 0.99 -2.97 13.52
CA VAL A 223 2.30 -2.71 12.92
C VAL A 223 2.85 -4.02 12.43
N GLU A 224 3.37 -4.04 11.20
CA GLU A 224 4.00 -5.21 10.58
C GLU A 224 5.50 -4.97 10.43
N ASN A 225 6.26 -6.05 10.47
CA ASN A 225 7.69 -6.04 10.27
C ASN A 225 8.10 -6.18 8.80
N PHE A 226 9.41 -6.26 8.58
CA PHE A 226 10.03 -6.38 7.26
C PHE A 226 9.53 -7.61 6.46
N GLU A 227 9.07 -8.65 7.13
CA GLU A 227 8.55 -9.87 6.51
C GLU A 227 7.00 -9.87 6.44
N ASP A 228 6.39 -8.70 6.54
CA ASP A 228 4.94 -8.48 6.67
C ASP A 228 4.30 -9.22 7.86
N ARG A 229 5.07 -9.66 8.86
CA ARG A 229 4.53 -10.33 10.05
C ARG A 229 4.09 -9.28 11.06
N THR A 230 2.97 -9.52 11.75
CA THR A 230 2.52 -8.60 12.81
C THR A 230 3.59 -8.50 13.90
N ALA A 231 4.09 -7.29 14.13
CA ALA A 231 5.06 -6.95 15.16
C ALA A 231 4.38 -6.39 16.42
N ALA A 232 3.29 -5.64 16.24
CA ALA A 232 2.53 -5.06 17.34
C ALA A 232 1.05 -4.90 16.99
N VAL A 233 0.20 -4.98 18.02
CA VAL A 233 -1.22 -4.63 17.97
C VAL A 233 -1.52 -3.74 19.16
N GLU A 234 -2.09 -2.57 18.93
CA GLU A 234 -2.40 -1.59 19.98
C GLU A 234 -3.76 -0.93 19.76
N SER A 235 -4.52 -0.70 20.83
CA SER A 235 -5.74 0.12 20.77
C SER A 235 -5.46 1.58 21.06
N LEU A 236 -6.00 2.47 20.22
CA LEU A 236 -6.00 3.91 20.48
C LEU A 236 -7.44 4.41 20.60
N ARG A 237 -7.74 5.06 21.73
CA ARG A 237 -9.03 5.75 21.91
C ARG A 237 -9.12 6.94 20.97
N ALA A 238 -10.34 7.28 20.53
CA ALA A 238 -10.57 8.43 19.65
C ALA A 238 -10.03 9.75 20.23
N THR A 239 -9.99 9.88 21.57
CA THR A 239 -9.43 11.06 22.25
C THR A 239 -7.90 11.14 22.25
N ALA A 240 -7.21 10.02 22.01
CA ALA A 240 -5.75 9.97 21.92
C ALA A 240 -5.26 10.20 20.48
N LEU A 241 -6.14 10.11 19.49
CA LEU A 241 -5.83 10.35 18.09
C LEU A 241 -5.86 11.86 17.76
N PRO A 242 -4.98 12.35 16.87
CA PRO A 242 -3.97 11.57 16.11
C PRO A 242 -2.67 11.28 16.88
N ASP A 243 -2.41 11.95 17.99
CA ASP A 243 -1.09 11.98 18.65
C ASP A 243 -0.55 10.58 19.02
N GLY A 244 -1.45 9.67 19.43
CA GLY A 244 -1.10 8.29 19.76
C GLY A 244 -0.57 7.45 18.59
N GLU A 245 -0.77 7.85 17.34
CA GLU A 245 -0.19 7.12 16.19
C GLU A 245 1.29 7.42 15.98
N THR A 246 1.83 8.49 16.59
CA THR A 246 3.20 8.95 16.33
C THR A 246 4.24 7.86 16.66
N SER A 247 4.17 7.29 17.87
CA SER A 247 5.10 6.24 18.30
C SER A 247 4.91 4.93 17.53
N LEU A 248 3.68 4.63 17.11
CA LEU A 248 3.39 3.46 16.27
C LEU A 248 3.95 3.64 14.86
N LEU A 249 3.92 4.85 14.32
CA LEU A 249 4.50 5.17 13.03
C LEU A 249 6.02 5.10 13.07
N GLU A 250 6.66 5.62 14.12
CA GLU A 250 8.10 5.48 14.35
C GLU A 250 8.50 3.99 14.39
N HIS A 251 7.76 3.18 15.16
CA HIS A 251 7.98 1.74 15.21
C HIS A 251 7.78 1.07 13.84
N ALA A 252 6.73 1.44 13.10
CA ALA A 252 6.49 0.91 11.77
C ALA A 252 7.57 1.31 10.76
N ALA A 253 8.15 2.52 10.89
CA ALA A 253 9.22 2.99 10.01
C ALA A 253 10.53 2.23 10.24
N GLU A 254 10.89 1.94 11.49
CA GLU A 254 12.06 1.10 11.85
C GLU A 254 11.96 -0.33 11.31
N GLN A 255 10.74 -0.77 11.01
CA GLN A 255 10.40 -2.14 10.65
C GLN A 255 10.01 -2.30 9.18
N MET A 256 9.89 -1.19 8.45
CA MET A 256 9.44 -1.19 7.07
C MET A 256 10.49 -1.82 6.14
N PRO A 257 10.09 -2.62 5.14
CA PRO A 257 10.98 -3.00 4.06
C PRO A 257 11.56 -1.77 3.37
N THR A 258 12.88 -1.71 3.24
CA THR A 258 13.60 -0.74 2.40
C THR A 258 14.65 -1.47 1.57
N LEU A 259 15.02 -0.92 0.42
CA LEU A 259 16.16 -1.44 -0.32
C LEU A 259 17.44 -1.24 0.51
N PRO A 260 18.38 -2.20 0.50
CA PRO A 260 19.64 -2.06 1.22
C PRO A 260 20.69 -1.21 0.47
N TYR A 261 20.30 -0.56 -0.62
CA TYR A 261 21.17 0.27 -1.47
C TYR A 261 20.51 1.62 -1.73
N ASP A 262 21.28 2.69 -1.55
CA ASP A 262 20.82 4.07 -1.75
C ASP A 262 20.94 4.57 -3.19
N ASP A 263 21.73 3.90 -4.04
CA ASP A 263 22.06 4.34 -5.40
C ASP A 263 22.02 3.16 -6.38
N LEU A 264 21.09 3.21 -7.33
CA LEU A 264 20.86 2.18 -8.35
C LEU A 264 20.71 2.79 -9.75
N ASP A 265 21.43 2.24 -10.72
CA ASP A 265 21.21 2.57 -12.13
C ASP A 265 19.87 1.99 -12.61
N VAL A 266 19.57 0.75 -12.21
CA VAL A 266 18.35 0.04 -12.62
C VAL A 266 17.75 -0.75 -11.46
N LEU A 267 16.46 -0.57 -11.23
CA LEU A 267 15.64 -1.47 -10.41
C LEU A 267 14.64 -2.19 -11.31
N VAL A 268 14.70 -3.52 -11.32
CA VAL A 268 13.68 -4.36 -11.94
C VAL A 268 12.71 -4.85 -10.87
N VAL A 269 11.42 -4.63 -11.09
CA VAL A 269 10.33 -5.07 -10.21
C VAL A 269 9.44 -6.04 -10.99
N GLU A 270 9.42 -7.30 -10.55
CA GLU A 270 8.66 -8.33 -11.27
C GLU A 270 7.15 -8.08 -11.21
N LYS A 271 6.62 -7.69 -10.05
CA LYS A 271 5.18 -7.47 -9.87
C LYS A 271 4.87 -6.23 -9.04
N ILE A 272 3.85 -5.50 -9.48
CA ILE A 272 3.26 -4.37 -8.75
C ILE A 272 1.77 -4.65 -8.48
N GLY A 273 1.22 -4.05 -7.43
CA GLY A 273 -0.15 -4.35 -7.01
C GLY A 273 -0.62 -3.52 -5.83
N LYS A 274 -1.95 -3.36 -5.71
CA LYS A 274 -2.54 -2.61 -4.59
C LYS A 274 -2.47 -3.34 -3.25
N ASP A 275 -2.36 -4.65 -3.33
CA ASP A 275 -2.05 -5.55 -2.22
C ASP A 275 -0.63 -5.31 -1.70
N ILE A 276 0.36 -5.12 -2.59
CA ILE A 276 1.75 -4.77 -2.23
C ILE A 276 1.79 -3.38 -1.57
N SER A 277 1.23 -2.36 -2.24
CA SER A 277 1.25 -0.97 -1.76
C SER A 277 0.06 -0.18 -2.30
N GLY A 278 -0.40 0.84 -1.57
CA GLY A 278 -1.46 1.74 -2.06
C GLY A 278 -1.18 2.39 -3.39
N ALA A 279 0.09 2.62 -3.68
CA ALA A 279 0.55 3.17 -4.94
C ALA A 279 0.97 2.10 -5.96
N GLY A 280 0.73 0.80 -5.73
CA GLY A 280 1.17 -0.30 -6.61
C GLY A 280 2.59 -0.80 -6.28
N MET A 281 3.53 0.13 -6.10
CA MET A 281 4.84 -0.08 -5.49
C MET A 281 4.94 0.80 -4.25
N ASP A 282 5.73 0.39 -3.26
CA ASP A 282 5.99 1.26 -2.11
C ASP A 282 6.97 2.35 -2.50
N THR A 283 6.50 3.60 -2.47
CA THR A 283 7.29 4.74 -2.92
C THR A 283 8.43 5.10 -1.96
N ASN A 284 8.38 4.62 -0.71
CA ASN A 284 9.49 4.76 0.23
C ASN A 284 10.61 3.76 -0.11
N VAL A 285 10.26 2.61 -0.71
CA VAL A 285 11.23 1.59 -1.14
C VAL A 285 11.94 2.00 -2.42
N ILE A 286 11.24 2.68 -3.33
CA ILE A 286 11.79 3.09 -4.63
C ILE A 286 12.21 4.56 -4.70
N GLY A 287 12.09 5.31 -3.60
CA GLY A 287 12.48 6.74 -3.55
C GLY A 287 11.70 7.68 -4.47
N ARG A 288 10.46 7.34 -4.88
CA ARG A 288 9.69 8.14 -5.87
C ARG A 288 8.24 8.33 -5.45
N TYR A 289 7.90 9.48 -4.88
CA TYR A 289 6.51 9.87 -4.60
C TYR A 289 5.79 10.37 -5.85
N GLN A 290 6.42 11.22 -6.65
CA GLN A 290 5.87 11.92 -7.81
C GLN A 290 4.49 12.54 -7.53
N VAL A 291 4.34 13.29 -6.44
CA VAL A 291 3.11 14.03 -6.11
C VAL A 291 3.33 15.54 -6.24
N LEU A 292 2.25 16.32 -6.36
CA LEU A 292 2.36 17.76 -6.59
C LEU A 292 2.81 18.56 -5.35
N ASN A 293 2.61 18.00 -4.15
CA ASN A 293 2.69 18.72 -2.88
C ASN A 293 3.77 18.14 -1.93
N ALA A 294 4.63 17.26 -2.41
CA ALA A 294 5.78 16.73 -1.68
C ALA A 294 6.90 16.43 -2.70
N GLU A 295 8.14 16.66 -2.27
CA GLU A 295 9.33 16.27 -3.02
C GLU A 295 9.57 14.76 -2.88
N ASP A 296 10.26 14.19 -3.86
CA ASP A 296 10.70 12.80 -3.77
C ASP A 296 11.80 12.67 -2.69
N PRO A 297 11.88 11.53 -1.98
CA PRO A 297 12.98 11.24 -1.08
C PRO A 297 14.35 11.41 -1.75
N GLU A 298 15.37 11.84 -1.00
CA GLU A 298 16.75 11.90 -1.51
C GLU A 298 17.33 10.50 -1.77
N THR A 299 16.90 9.49 -0.99
CA THR A 299 17.30 8.09 -1.17
C THR A 299 16.11 7.13 -1.04
N PRO A 300 16.16 5.96 -1.69
CA PRO A 300 17.16 5.59 -2.70
C PRO A 300 16.99 6.40 -3.99
N ASP A 301 18.09 6.79 -4.61
CA ASP A 301 18.10 7.33 -5.97
C ASP A 301 18.17 6.16 -6.95
N ILE A 302 17.25 6.16 -7.90
CA ILE A 302 17.12 5.08 -8.89
C ILE A 302 16.96 5.74 -10.24
N ASP A 303 17.87 5.48 -11.17
CA ASP A 303 17.81 6.08 -12.50
C ASP A 303 16.66 5.50 -13.33
N ARG A 304 16.53 4.18 -13.42
CA ARG A 304 15.49 3.51 -14.21
C ARG A 304 14.77 2.43 -13.41
N ILE A 305 13.43 2.47 -13.42
CA ILE A 305 12.58 1.41 -12.87
C ILE A 305 11.89 0.67 -14.01
N VAL A 306 12.02 -0.66 -14.01
CA VAL A 306 11.34 -1.56 -14.94
C VAL A 306 10.26 -2.34 -14.19
N VAL A 307 9.03 -2.37 -14.72
CA VAL A 307 7.95 -3.22 -14.19
C VAL A 307 7.56 -4.28 -15.20
N LEU A 308 7.58 -5.54 -14.76
CA LEU A 308 7.35 -6.71 -15.63
C LEU A 308 5.97 -7.35 -15.47
N GLY A 309 5.22 -7.01 -14.42
CA GLY A 309 4.01 -7.74 -14.07
C GLY A 309 3.07 -7.00 -13.12
N LEU A 310 1.84 -7.51 -13.05
CA LEU A 310 0.83 -7.14 -12.06
C LEU A 310 0.54 -8.33 -11.14
N THR A 311 0.19 -8.07 -9.88
CA THR A 311 -0.40 -9.10 -9.02
C THR A 311 -1.81 -9.44 -9.48
N GLU A 312 -2.22 -10.69 -9.31
CA GLU A 312 -3.59 -11.13 -9.65
C GLU A 312 -4.63 -10.37 -8.81
N SER A 313 -4.31 -10.10 -7.54
CA SER A 313 -5.15 -9.39 -6.57
C SER A 313 -5.53 -7.96 -6.99
N THR A 314 -4.81 -7.36 -7.95
CA THR A 314 -5.10 -6.00 -8.38
C THR A 314 -6.30 -5.90 -9.35
N HIS A 315 -6.74 -7.03 -9.93
CA HIS A 315 -7.81 -7.08 -10.94
C HIS A 315 -7.65 -6.04 -12.06
N GLY A 316 -6.41 -5.88 -12.53
CA GLY A 316 -6.03 -4.92 -13.56
C GLY A 316 -5.82 -3.47 -13.08
N ASN A 317 -6.04 -3.14 -11.80
CA ASN A 317 -5.79 -1.79 -11.30
C ASN A 317 -4.29 -1.47 -11.14
N GLY A 318 -3.61 -1.12 -12.24
CA GLY A 318 -2.18 -0.79 -12.25
C GLY A 318 -1.84 0.67 -11.97
N GLN A 319 -2.55 1.33 -11.04
CA GLN A 319 -2.32 2.75 -10.68
C GLN A 319 -0.88 3.12 -10.32
N GLY A 320 0.01 2.17 -10.04
CA GLY A 320 1.43 2.41 -9.77
C GLY A 320 2.36 2.38 -10.96
N ILE A 321 1.87 1.99 -12.13
CA ILE A 321 2.71 1.74 -13.31
C ILE A 321 3.43 2.99 -13.79
N GLY A 322 2.87 4.18 -13.54
CA GLY A 322 3.49 5.46 -13.91
C GLY A 322 4.67 5.87 -13.05
N LEU A 323 5.01 5.10 -12.00
CA LEU A 323 6.24 5.27 -11.23
C LEU A 323 7.44 4.56 -11.89
N ALA A 324 7.17 3.64 -12.83
CA ALA A 324 8.18 3.03 -13.66
C ALA A 324 8.54 3.90 -14.86
N ASP A 325 9.73 3.69 -15.41
CA ASP A 325 10.18 4.31 -16.65
C ASP A 325 9.84 3.42 -17.86
N ILE A 326 9.88 2.10 -17.64
CA ILE A 326 9.77 1.08 -18.67
C ILE A 326 8.84 -0.06 -18.18
N THR A 327 8.00 -0.56 -19.09
CA THR A 327 7.20 -1.78 -18.87
C THR A 327 7.06 -2.60 -20.14
N THR A 328 6.35 -3.72 -20.06
CA THR A 328 6.09 -4.62 -21.17
C THR A 328 4.66 -4.49 -21.70
N ARG A 329 4.46 -4.90 -22.95
CA ARG A 329 3.16 -4.96 -23.59
C ARG A 329 2.17 -5.81 -22.80
N SER A 330 2.63 -6.96 -22.28
CA SER A 330 1.80 -7.90 -21.52
C SER A 330 1.23 -7.28 -20.24
N VAL A 331 1.97 -6.38 -19.58
CA VAL A 331 1.49 -5.64 -18.40
C VAL A 331 0.38 -4.67 -18.80
N VAL A 332 0.59 -3.88 -19.85
CA VAL A 332 -0.37 -2.85 -20.27
C VAL A 332 -1.68 -3.46 -20.77
N GLU A 333 -1.63 -4.63 -21.40
CA GLU A 333 -2.81 -5.38 -21.84
C GLU A 333 -3.67 -5.92 -20.69
N GLN A 334 -3.11 -6.02 -19.48
CA GLN A 334 -3.84 -6.43 -18.27
C GLN A 334 -4.49 -5.25 -17.50
N LEU A 335 -4.23 -4.00 -17.90
CA LEU A 335 -4.71 -2.83 -17.17
C LEU A 335 -6.23 -2.61 -17.35
N ASP A 336 -6.92 -2.43 -16.22
CA ASP A 336 -8.27 -1.90 -16.13
C ASP A 336 -8.20 -0.38 -15.94
N PHE A 337 -8.35 0.35 -17.05
CA PHE A 337 -8.29 1.81 -17.06
C PHE A 337 -9.43 2.48 -16.29
N ASP A 338 -10.61 1.85 -16.20
CA ASP A 338 -11.74 2.43 -15.47
C ASP A 338 -11.42 2.49 -13.97
N GLN A 339 -10.93 1.37 -13.42
CA GLN A 339 -10.52 1.31 -12.01
C GLN A 339 -9.28 2.18 -11.74
N MET A 340 -8.30 2.15 -12.64
CA MET A 340 -7.08 2.93 -12.51
C MET A 340 -7.40 4.44 -12.49
N TYR A 341 -8.13 4.94 -13.49
CA TYR A 341 -8.46 6.36 -13.57
C TYR A 341 -9.41 6.83 -12.49
N THR A 342 -10.35 5.99 -12.04
CA THR A 342 -11.19 6.30 -10.86
C THR A 342 -10.32 6.59 -9.64
N ASN A 343 -9.30 5.78 -9.40
CA ASN A 343 -8.35 6.00 -8.31
C ASN A 343 -7.49 7.25 -8.54
N ALA A 344 -6.91 7.40 -9.73
CA ALA A 344 -6.07 8.55 -10.07
C ALA A 344 -6.77 9.89 -9.87
N LEU A 345 -8.02 9.99 -10.33
CA LEU A 345 -8.85 11.20 -10.25
C LEU A 345 -9.36 11.45 -8.83
N THR A 346 -9.62 10.40 -8.05
CA THR A 346 -10.02 10.56 -6.64
C THR A 346 -8.83 10.99 -5.76
N SER A 347 -7.64 10.45 -6.00
CA SER A 347 -6.44 10.75 -5.20
C SER A 347 -5.59 11.89 -5.74
N SER A 348 -6.00 12.52 -6.84
CA SER A 348 -5.23 13.52 -7.58
C SER A 348 -3.82 13.07 -7.97
N SER A 349 -3.59 11.75 -8.10
CA SER A 349 -2.27 11.16 -8.32
C SER A 349 -2.09 10.74 -9.78
N LEU A 350 -2.20 11.70 -10.70
CA LEU A 350 -2.18 11.43 -12.15
C LEU A 350 -0.84 10.91 -12.67
N SER A 351 0.27 11.30 -12.04
CA SER A 351 1.63 10.80 -12.35
C SER A 351 1.68 9.27 -12.34
N LYS A 352 1.15 8.67 -11.27
CA LYS A 352 1.16 7.22 -11.07
C LYS A 352 0.29 6.49 -12.12
N ALA A 353 -0.68 7.19 -12.71
CA ALA A 353 -1.52 6.64 -13.77
C ALA A 353 -0.97 6.80 -15.20
N ARG A 354 0.24 7.35 -15.38
CA ARG A 354 0.86 7.49 -16.70
C ARG A 354 1.34 6.14 -17.22
N LEU A 355 1.26 5.93 -18.52
CA LEU A 355 1.89 4.76 -19.15
C LEU A 355 3.39 5.04 -19.37
N PRO A 356 4.29 4.17 -18.88
CA PRO A 356 5.73 4.26 -19.18
C PRO A 356 6.03 3.85 -20.62
N VAL A 357 7.31 3.84 -21.01
CA VAL A 357 7.71 3.29 -22.31
C VAL A 357 7.37 1.81 -22.35
N VAL A 358 6.56 1.40 -23.33
CA VAL A 358 6.05 0.02 -23.45
C VAL A 358 6.86 -0.75 -24.48
N LEU A 359 7.54 -1.80 -24.02
CA LEU A 359 8.39 -2.66 -24.84
C LEU A 359 7.69 -3.99 -25.14
N PRO A 360 8.09 -4.71 -26.19
CA PRO A 360 7.40 -5.93 -26.62
C PRO A 360 7.42 -7.05 -25.56
N ASP A 361 8.55 -7.20 -24.86
CA ASP A 361 8.82 -8.26 -23.89
C ASP A 361 9.86 -7.82 -22.85
N GLU A 362 10.20 -8.71 -21.92
CA GLU A 362 11.08 -8.43 -20.79
C GLU A 362 12.54 -8.22 -21.21
N GLU A 363 13.01 -8.93 -22.25
CA GLU A 363 14.35 -8.72 -22.81
C GLU A 363 14.52 -7.28 -23.31
N HIS A 364 13.58 -6.81 -24.12
CA HIS A 364 13.63 -5.46 -24.66
C HIS A 364 13.51 -4.41 -23.55
N ALA A 365 12.68 -4.66 -22.52
CA ALA A 365 12.51 -3.77 -21.38
C ALA A 365 13.81 -3.60 -20.57
N VAL A 366 14.46 -4.72 -20.21
CA VAL A 366 15.71 -4.70 -19.44
C VAL A 366 16.85 -4.09 -20.25
N ARG A 367 17.00 -4.45 -21.53
CA ARG A 367 18.01 -3.85 -22.41
C ARG A 367 17.79 -2.35 -22.59
N ALA A 368 16.54 -1.91 -22.72
CA ALA A 368 16.21 -0.48 -22.79
C ALA A 368 16.63 0.25 -21.51
N ALA A 369 16.38 -0.31 -20.33
CA ALA A 369 16.79 0.31 -19.06
C ALA A 369 18.31 0.45 -18.99
N LEU A 370 19.04 -0.65 -19.19
CA LEU A 370 20.51 -0.68 -19.14
C LEU A 370 21.17 0.23 -20.19
N SER A 371 20.56 0.40 -21.38
CA SER A 371 21.11 1.27 -22.43
C SER A 371 20.80 2.77 -22.25
N THR A 372 19.93 3.12 -21.29
CA THR A 372 19.45 4.50 -21.11
C THR A 372 19.87 5.15 -19.79
N VAL A 373 20.70 4.48 -18.99
CA VAL A 373 21.30 5.05 -17.76
C VAL A 373 22.59 5.84 -18.02
N GLY A 374 23.16 5.73 -19.23
CA GLY A 374 24.44 6.37 -19.58
C GLY A 374 25.39 5.39 -20.24
N PRO A 375 26.71 5.63 -20.18
CA PRO A 375 27.71 4.64 -20.60
C PRO A 375 27.53 3.34 -19.83
N TYR A 376 27.15 2.29 -20.54
CA TYR A 376 26.89 0.97 -19.96
C TYR A 376 28.18 0.14 -19.87
N ASP A 377 28.40 -0.48 -18.71
CA ASP A 377 29.42 -1.48 -18.47
C ASP A 377 28.81 -2.62 -17.61
N PRO A 378 28.78 -3.87 -18.11
CA PRO A 378 28.24 -5.01 -17.36
C PRO A 378 28.96 -5.30 -16.05
N GLU A 379 30.22 -4.88 -15.90
CA GLU A 379 31.00 -5.10 -14.67
C GLU A 379 30.71 -4.05 -13.60
N THR A 380 30.28 -2.83 -13.96
CA THR A 380 30.08 -1.73 -13.00
C THR A 380 28.62 -1.31 -12.79
N ILE A 381 27.69 -1.78 -13.63
CA ILE A 381 26.28 -1.44 -13.52
C ILE A 381 25.71 -1.81 -12.14
N ARG A 382 24.96 -0.90 -11.53
CA ARG A 382 24.29 -1.05 -10.24
C ARG A 382 22.83 -1.44 -10.48
N ILE A 383 22.59 -2.72 -10.71
CA ILE A 383 21.24 -3.26 -10.96
C ILE A 383 20.77 -4.18 -9.85
N ALA A 384 19.56 -3.93 -9.35
CA ALA A 384 18.85 -4.82 -8.44
C ALA A 384 17.58 -5.37 -9.10
N TRP A 385 17.25 -6.63 -8.80
CA TRP A 385 16.08 -7.33 -9.31
C TRP A 385 15.27 -7.89 -8.15
N ILE A 386 14.11 -7.28 -7.90
CA ILE A 386 13.21 -7.64 -6.80
C ILE A 386 11.91 -8.22 -7.33
N ARG A 387 11.30 -9.10 -6.54
CA ARG A 387 9.97 -9.62 -6.86
C ARG A 387 8.89 -8.54 -6.72
N SER A 388 8.93 -7.81 -5.61
CA SER A 388 8.02 -6.70 -5.29
C SER A 388 8.60 -5.88 -4.14
N THR A 389 8.07 -4.67 -3.92
CA THR A 389 8.58 -3.75 -2.88
C THR A 389 8.26 -4.16 -1.44
N ASP A 390 7.42 -5.18 -1.24
CA ASP A 390 7.14 -5.80 0.06
C ASP A 390 7.92 -7.13 0.27
N GLN A 391 8.53 -7.69 -0.79
CA GLN A 391 9.30 -8.93 -0.72
C GLN A 391 10.78 -8.68 -1.00
N LEU A 392 11.48 -8.17 0.02
CA LEU A 392 12.90 -7.77 -0.06
C LEU A 392 13.85 -8.73 0.65
N SER A 393 13.39 -9.88 1.16
CA SER A 393 14.24 -10.86 1.84
C SER A 393 15.14 -11.65 0.89
N SER A 394 14.76 -11.77 -0.38
CA SER A 394 15.55 -12.44 -1.42
C SER A 394 15.41 -11.71 -2.75
N PHE A 395 16.54 -11.37 -3.36
CA PHE A 395 16.60 -10.66 -4.63
C PHE A 395 17.92 -10.95 -5.34
N HIS A 396 18.08 -10.47 -6.57
CA HIS A 396 19.34 -10.57 -7.31
C HIS A 396 19.97 -9.19 -7.48
N VAL A 397 21.30 -9.12 -7.41
CA VAL A 397 22.05 -7.88 -7.62
C VAL A 397 23.23 -8.08 -8.55
N SER A 398 23.72 -7.01 -9.15
CA SER A 398 25.00 -7.04 -9.88
C SER A 398 26.19 -7.31 -8.94
N PRO A 399 27.34 -7.77 -9.46
CA PRO A 399 28.54 -8.04 -8.67
C PRO A 399 29.01 -6.85 -7.83
N VAL A 400 28.94 -5.62 -8.38
CA VAL A 400 29.32 -4.40 -7.63
C VAL A 400 28.44 -4.17 -6.41
N LEU A 401 27.12 -4.32 -6.55
CA LEU A 401 26.21 -4.22 -5.41
C LEU A 401 26.41 -5.38 -4.42
N ALA A 402 26.79 -6.56 -4.90
CA ALA A 402 27.11 -7.69 -4.04
C ALA A 402 28.35 -7.40 -3.16
N ASP A 403 29.38 -6.78 -3.73
CA ASP A 403 30.61 -6.39 -3.01
C ASP A 403 30.37 -5.23 -2.02
N GLU A 404 29.39 -4.37 -2.30
CA GLU A 404 29.00 -3.23 -1.46
C GLU A 404 27.86 -3.53 -0.48
N SER A 405 27.44 -4.79 -0.38
CA SER A 405 26.28 -5.18 0.43
C SER A 405 26.46 -4.85 1.92
N PRO A 406 25.45 -4.30 2.59
CA PRO A 406 25.51 -4.02 4.02
C PRO A 406 25.53 -5.33 4.83
N ALA A 407 25.87 -5.23 6.11
CA ALA A 407 26.12 -6.39 6.98
C ALA A 407 24.93 -7.39 7.09
N ASP A 408 23.71 -6.89 6.95
CA ASP A 408 22.49 -7.70 7.05
C ASP A 408 22.11 -8.38 5.72
N VAL A 409 22.87 -8.14 4.65
CA VAL A 409 22.71 -8.76 3.34
C VAL A 409 23.81 -9.79 3.12
N GLN A 410 23.40 -11.05 2.97
CA GLN A 410 24.29 -12.15 2.62
C GLN A 410 24.21 -12.41 1.13
N THR A 411 25.35 -12.37 0.45
CA THR A 411 25.46 -12.67 -0.98
C THR A 411 25.98 -14.09 -1.20
N GLY A 412 25.48 -14.73 -2.26
CA GLY A 412 25.61 -16.18 -2.47
C GLY A 412 25.96 -16.56 -3.90
N GLY A 413 25.14 -17.44 -4.48
CA GLY A 413 25.37 -18.03 -5.79
C GLY A 413 25.37 -16.99 -6.90
N THR A 414 26.19 -17.22 -7.94
CA THR A 414 26.09 -16.46 -9.19
C THR A 414 24.93 -17.01 -10.01
N ALA A 415 24.08 -16.10 -10.50
CA ALA A 415 22.98 -16.39 -11.40
C ALA A 415 23.24 -15.70 -12.76
N THR A 416 22.92 -16.39 -13.85
CA THR A 416 23.00 -15.79 -15.19
C THR A 416 21.61 -15.43 -15.68
N LEU A 417 21.43 -14.20 -16.16
CA LEU A 417 20.19 -13.78 -16.81
C LEU A 417 20.11 -14.39 -18.21
N ARG A 418 19.01 -15.09 -18.50
CA ARG A 418 18.67 -15.56 -19.85
C ARG A 418 17.25 -15.15 -20.22
N PHE A 419 16.99 -15.10 -21.53
CA PHE A 419 15.67 -14.83 -22.07
C PHE A 419 15.20 -16.01 -22.91
N ASP A 420 14.13 -16.68 -22.45
CA ASP A 420 13.46 -17.77 -23.16
C ASP A 420 12.22 -17.19 -23.86
N ASN A 421 12.32 -16.99 -25.17
CA ASN A 421 11.29 -16.31 -25.99
C ASN A 421 10.91 -14.92 -25.44
N GLY A 422 11.90 -14.14 -25.02
CA GLY A 422 11.70 -12.78 -24.49
C GLY A 422 11.27 -12.70 -23.02
N ASN A 423 11.08 -13.84 -22.33
CA ASN A 423 10.79 -13.88 -20.89
C ASN A 423 12.04 -14.22 -20.09
N VAL A 424 12.19 -13.57 -18.95
CA VAL A 424 13.34 -13.71 -18.06
C VAL A 424 13.43 -15.10 -17.43
N ARG A 425 14.66 -15.55 -17.25
CA ARG A 425 15.01 -16.71 -16.44
C ARG A 425 16.41 -16.55 -15.85
N PHE A 426 16.52 -16.68 -14.54
CA PHE A 426 17.81 -16.89 -13.88
C PHE A 426 18.19 -18.39 -13.93
N VAL A 427 19.46 -18.68 -14.27
CA VAL A 427 20.01 -20.04 -14.41
C VAL A 427 21.33 -20.20 -13.69
#